data_AF-A0A1B6J9G1-F1
#
_entry.id   AF-A0A1B6J9G1-F1
#
_cell.length_a   1.000
_cell.length_b   1.000
_cell.length_c   1.000
_cell.angle_alpha   90.00
_cell.angle_beta   90.00
_cell.angle_gamma   90.00
#
_symmetry.space_group_name_H-M   'P 1'
#
loop_
_entity.id
_entity.type
_entity.pdbx_description
1 polymer ?
#
loop_
_entity_poly.entity_id
_entity_poly.type
_entity_poly.pdbx_seq_one_letter_code
_entity_poly.pdbx_strand_id
1 'polypeptide(L)'
;TLTCVTYPAEDGGLDISCTTHWQQQVQETVALLCNIPEASINMSLRRLGGSYGGKLTRGGLVGGACSLAAYLLQRPVRMVVKLETMMEALGKRYATYFDY
;
A
#
# COMPACT_ATOMS: atom_id res chain seq x y z
N THR A 1 5.76 10.76 0.06
CA THR A 1 6.27 9.38 0.00
C THR A 1 5.17 8.40 0.41
N LEU A 2 5.19 7.20 -0.17
CA LEU A 2 4.37 6.07 0.24
C LEU A 2 5.21 5.15 1.13
N THR A 3 4.63 4.71 2.23
CA THR A 3 5.28 3.81 3.18
C THR A 3 4.33 2.72 3.62
N CYS A 4 4.85 1.51 3.75
CA CYS A 4 4.12 0.37 4.29
C CYS A 4 5.01 -0.39 5.27
N VAL A 5 4.40 -0.91 6.32
CA VAL A 5 5.00 -1.90 7.21
C VAL A 5 4.04 -3.07 7.28
N THR A 6 4.54 -4.27 7.05
CA THR A 6 3.75 -5.49 7.15
C THR A 6 4.42 -6.43 8.15
N TYR A 7 3.60 -6.96 9.06
CA TYR A 7 3.98 -7.97 10.04
C TYR A 7 3.26 -9.27 9.68
N PRO A 8 3.99 -10.37 9.43
CA PRO A 8 3.36 -11.68 9.28
C PRO A 8 2.89 -12.19 10.64
N ALA A 9 1.68 -12.73 10.68
CA ALA A 9 1.10 -13.39 11.85
C ALA A 9 1.40 -14.89 11.84
N GLU A 10 1.33 -15.54 13.01
CA GLU A 10 1.63 -16.98 13.15
C GLU A 10 0.65 -17.87 12.37
N ASP A 11 -0.60 -17.44 12.22
CA ASP A 11 -1.65 -18.17 11.48
C ASP A 11 -1.54 -18.01 9.94
N GLY A 12 -0.46 -17.42 9.44
CA GLY A 12 -0.27 -17.12 8.01
C GLY A 12 -1.03 -15.87 7.53
N GLY A 13 -1.68 -15.14 8.46
CA GLY A 13 -2.28 -13.83 8.22
C GLY A 13 -1.26 -12.70 8.14
N LEU A 14 -1.74 -11.49 7.82
CA LEU A 14 -0.89 -10.31 7.65
C LEU A 14 -1.48 -9.10 8.38
N ASP A 15 -0.70 -8.49 9.26
CA ASP A 15 -1.01 -7.21 9.86
C ASP A 15 -0.28 -6.09 9.11
N ILE A 16 -1.04 -5.21 8.47
CA ILE A 16 -0.50 -4.24 7.52
C ILE A 16 -0.79 -2.82 8.00
N SER A 17 0.25 -2.01 8.06
CA SER A 17 0.13 -0.57 8.23
C SER A 17 0.68 0.16 7.01
N CYS A 18 -0.22 0.47 6.08
CA CYS A 18 0.10 1.17 4.83
C CYS A 18 -0.44 2.58 4.85
N THR A 19 0.34 3.57 4.40
CA THR A 19 -0.17 4.93 4.23
C THR A 19 -1.13 5.01 3.04
N THR A 20 -2.42 4.74 3.25
CA THR A 20 -3.49 4.80 2.25
C THR A 20 -4.76 5.48 2.80
N HIS A 21 -5.50 6.18 1.94
CA HIS A 21 -6.87 6.66 2.24
C HIS A 21 -7.91 5.54 2.09
N TRP A 22 -7.65 4.56 1.23
CA TRP A 22 -8.58 3.48 0.95
C TRP A 22 -7.93 2.16 1.38
N GLN A 23 -8.21 1.75 2.61
CA GLN A 23 -7.61 0.56 3.22
C GLN A 23 -8.09 -0.73 2.55
N GLN A 24 -9.39 -0.81 2.26
CA GLN A 24 -10.00 -1.95 1.62
C GLN A 24 -9.37 -2.28 0.26
N GLN A 25 -9.06 -1.28 -0.58
CA GLN A 25 -8.36 -1.52 -1.84
C GLN A 25 -6.98 -2.16 -1.65
N VAL A 26 -6.25 -1.79 -0.59
CA VAL A 26 -4.97 -2.43 -0.27
C VAL A 26 -5.18 -3.86 0.23
N GLN A 27 -6.18 -4.08 1.07
CA GLN A 27 -6.55 -5.42 1.57
C GLN A 27 -6.91 -6.37 0.42
N GLU A 28 -7.81 -5.95 -0.48
CA GLU A 28 -8.21 -6.70 -1.68
C GLU A 28 -6.98 -7.00 -2.57
N THR A 29 -6.11 -6.00 -2.79
CA THR A 29 -4.89 -6.17 -3.59
C THR A 29 -3.95 -7.21 -2.96
N VAL A 30 -3.78 -7.19 -1.64
CA VAL A 30 -2.89 -8.12 -0.93
C VAL A 30 -3.47 -9.53 -0.90
N ALA A 31 -4.78 -9.67 -0.68
CA ALA A 31 -5.49 -10.95 -0.74
C ALA A 31 -5.30 -11.62 -2.10
N LEU A 32 -5.45 -10.85 -3.18
CA LEU A 32 -5.22 -11.33 -4.54
C LEU A 32 -3.75 -11.72 -4.79
N LEU A 33 -2.79 -10.93 -4.31
CA LEU A 33 -1.36 -11.18 -4.53
C LEU A 33 -0.83 -12.40 -3.74
N CYS A 34 -1.28 -12.57 -2.50
CA CYS A 34 -0.83 -13.66 -1.62
C CYS A 34 -1.73 -14.90 -1.71
N ASN A 35 -2.86 -14.81 -2.43
CA ASN A 35 -3.87 -15.85 -2.53
C ASN A 35 -4.38 -16.34 -1.16
N ILE A 36 -4.67 -15.39 -0.27
CA ILE A 36 -5.20 -15.64 1.08
C ILE A 36 -6.56 -14.96 1.26
N PRO A 37 -7.44 -15.48 2.14
CA PRO A 37 -8.73 -14.84 2.41
C PRO A 37 -8.53 -13.41 2.97
N GLU A 38 -9.37 -12.46 2.54
CA GLU A 38 -9.33 -11.08 3.04
C GLU A 38 -9.49 -11.00 4.56
N ALA A 39 -10.21 -11.96 5.16
CA ALA A 39 -10.40 -12.08 6.61
C ALA A 39 -9.10 -12.38 7.39
N SER A 40 -8.06 -12.88 6.71
CA SER A 40 -6.74 -13.13 7.33
C SER A 40 -5.84 -11.89 7.35
N ILE A 41 -6.29 -10.79 6.75
CA ILE A 41 -5.52 -9.56 6.60
C ILE A 41 -6.13 -8.47 7.48
N ASN A 42 -5.36 -7.94 8.42
CA ASN A 42 -5.77 -6.81 9.24
C ASN A 42 -5.06 -5.55 8.80
N MET A 43 -5.83 -4.54 8.42
CA MET A 43 -5.32 -3.21 8.09
C MET A 43 -5.40 -2.28 9.30
N SER A 44 -4.29 -1.65 9.68
CA SER A 44 -4.23 -0.68 10.78
C SER A 44 -3.59 0.64 10.35
N LEU A 45 -4.26 1.75 10.63
CA LEU A 45 -3.76 3.08 10.31
C LEU A 45 -4.21 4.10 11.35
N ARG A 46 -3.24 4.80 11.96
CA ARG A 46 -3.54 5.86 12.95
C ARG A 46 -3.65 7.24 12.31
N ARG A 47 -2.68 7.63 11.47
CA ARG A 47 -2.60 8.97 10.86
C ARG A 47 -1.86 8.93 9.53
N LEU A 48 -2.13 9.90 8.67
CA LEU A 48 -1.44 10.08 7.38
C LEU A 48 -0.75 11.44 7.34
N GLY A 49 0.54 11.44 6.98
CA GLY A 49 1.30 12.67 6.73
C GLY A 49 0.99 13.25 5.33
N GLY A 50 -0.24 13.72 5.13
CA GLY A 50 -0.69 14.28 3.85
C GLY A 50 -0.89 13.24 2.73
N SER A 51 -1.89 13.49 1.89
CA SER A 51 -2.26 12.58 0.79
C SER A 51 -2.73 13.33 -0.46
N TYR A 52 -3.57 14.37 -0.31
CA TYR A 52 -4.07 15.18 -1.43
C TYR A 52 -4.65 14.36 -2.61
N GLY A 53 -5.22 13.19 -2.31
CA GLY A 53 -5.76 12.24 -3.29
C GLY A 53 -4.75 11.24 -3.85
N GLY A 54 -3.44 11.47 -3.72
CA GLY A 54 -2.40 10.61 -4.28
C GLY A 54 -2.31 9.22 -3.64
N LYS A 55 -2.82 9.05 -2.42
CA LYS A 55 -2.79 7.78 -1.67
C LYS A 55 -4.15 7.06 -1.61
N LEU A 56 -5.08 7.34 -2.54
CA LEU A 56 -6.32 6.55 -2.64
C LEU A 56 -6.07 5.21 -3.31
N THR A 57 -5.66 5.23 -4.58
CA THR A 57 -5.53 4.04 -5.42
C THR A 57 -4.09 3.52 -5.51
N ARG A 58 -3.12 4.38 -5.25
CA ARG A 58 -1.69 4.06 -5.38
C ARG A 58 -1.11 3.37 -4.14
N GLY A 59 -1.86 3.34 -3.05
CA GLY A 59 -1.47 2.64 -1.82
C GLY A 59 -1.26 1.14 -2.05
N GLY A 60 -2.07 0.52 -2.93
CA GLY A 60 -2.00 -0.90 -3.24
C GLY A 60 -0.66 -1.35 -3.84
N LEU A 61 0.06 -0.48 -4.55
CA LEU A 61 1.35 -0.82 -5.15
C LEU A 61 2.41 -1.11 -4.09
N VAL A 62 2.59 -0.17 -3.15
CA VAL A 62 3.59 -0.29 -2.08
C VAL A 62 3.10 -1.23 -0.99
N GLY A 63 1.80 -1.18 -0.66
CA GLY A 63 1.18 -2.09 0.31
C GLY A 63 1.24 -3.54 -0.13
N GLY A 64 0.91 -3.81 -1.40
CA GLY A 64 1.00 -5.12 -2.03
C GLY A 64 2.42 -5.66 -2.06
N ALA A 65 3.38 -4.88 -2.57
CA ALA A 65 4.78 -5.31 -2.66
C ALA A 65 5.40 -5.59 -1.27
N CYS A 66 5.13 -4.73 -0.28
CA CYS A 66 5.61 -4.91 1.09
C CYS A 66 5.01 -6.17 1.73
N SER A 67 3.71 -6.40 1.52
CA SER A 67 3.02 -7.54 2.11
C SER A 67 3.40 -8.86 1.46
N LEU A 68 3.57 -8.87 0.13
CA LEU A 68 4.08 -10.03 -0.60
C LEU A 68 5.50 -10.40 -0.14
N ALA A 69 6.37 -9.40 0.04
CA ALA A 69 7.72 -9.63 0.56
C ALA A 69 7.69 -10.21 1.99
N ALA A 70 6.82 -9.69 2.86
CA ALA A 70 6.66 -10.21 4.23
C ALA A 70 6.11 -11.65 4.23
N TYR A 71 5.17 -11.94 3.34
CA TYR A 71 4.57 -13.27 3.18
C TYR A 71 5.60 -14.29 2.68
N LEU A 72 6.44 -13.94 1.70
CA LEU A 72 7.47 -14.84 1.18
C LEU A 72 8.65 -15.04 2.14
N LEU A 73 9.07 -13.97 2.83
CA LEU A 73 10.22 -14.01 3.73
C LEU A 73 9.87 -14.47 5.14
N GLN A 74 8.57 -14.57 5.48
CA GLN A 74 8.07 -14.91 6.82
C GLN A 74 8.70 -14.03 7.90
N ARG A 75 8.91 -12.75 7.58
CA ARG A 75 9.54 -11.75 8.44
C ARG A 75 8.86 -10.39 8.28
N PRO A 76 8.86 -9.55 9.32
CA PRO A 76 8.38 -8.18 9.19
C PRO A 76 9.17 -7.41 8.14
N VAL A 77 8.47 -6.78 7.21
CA VAL A 77 9.06 -5.96 6.14
C VAL A 77 8.55 -4.54 6.24
N ARG A 78 9.46 -3.58 6.05
CA ARG A 78 9.13 -2.16 5.95
C ARG A 78 9.64 -1.63 4.62
N MET A 79 8.73 -1.03 3.85
CA MET A 79 9.05 -0.38 2.60
C MET A 79 8.80 1.13 2.71
N VAL A 80 9.84 1.92 2.44
CA VAL A 80 9.79 3.38 2.40
C VAL A 80 10.27 3.82 1.02
N VAL A 81 9.35 4.29 0.19
CA VAL A 81 9.69 4.73 -1.17
C VAL A 81 10.25 6.14 -1.11
N LYS A 82 11.41 6.35 -1.75
CA LYS A 82 12.03 7.66 -1.91
C LYS A 82 11.10 8.61 -2.66
N LEU A 83 11.22 9.91 -2.39
CA LEU A 83 10.36 10.91 -3.02
C LEU A 83 10.51 10.92 -4.54
N GLU A 84 11.75 10.87 -5.04
CA GLU A 84 12.07 10.87 -6.47
C GLU A 84 11.36 9.73 -7.20
N THR A 85 11.54 8.49 -6.74
CA THR A 85 10.88 7.30 -7.28
C THR A 85 9.36 7.40 -7.22
N MET A 86 8.81 8.01 -6.16
CA MET A 86 7.38 8.21 -6.03
C MET A 86 6.85 9.21 -7.08
N MET A 87 7.58 10.30 -7.31
CA MET A 87 7.18 11.34 -8.27
C MET A 87 7.27 10.84 -9.72
N GLU A 88 8.20 9.92 -9.99
CA GLU A 88 8.31 9.24 -11.28
C GLU A 88 7.19 8.20 -11.48
N ALA A 89 6.89 7.37 -10.47
CA ALA A 89 6.00 6.23 -10.63
C ALA A 89 4.50 6.53 -10.48
N LEU A 90 4.10 7.42 -9.56
CA LEU A 90 2.67 7.56 -9.18
C LEU A 90 1.90 8.59 -10.02
N GLY A 91 2.62 9.47 -10.70
CA GLY A 91 2.04 10.57 -11.48
C GLY A 91 1.51 11.72 -10.63
N LYS A 92 0.86 12.66 -11.31
CA LYS A 92 0.32 13.92 -10.76
C LYS A 92 -1.06 14.21 -11.35
N ARG A 93 -1.64 15.36 -11.01
CA ARG A 93 -2.90 15.84 -11.60
C ARG A 93 -2.80 15.81 -13.14
N TYR A 94 -3.86 15.37 -13.80
CA TYR A 94 -3.94 15.39 -15.26
C TYR A 94 -3.75 16.81 -15.79
N ALA A 95 -2.93 16.93 -16.83
CA ALA A 95 -2.78 18.18 -17.55
C ALA A 95 -4.05 18.44 -18.37
N THR A 96 -4.55 19.67 -18.32
CA THR A 96 -5.71 20.10 -19.09
C THR A 96 -5.28 21.21 -20.03
N TYR A 97 -5.61 21.06 -21.30
CA TYR A 97 -5.47 22.10 -22.32
C TYR A 97 -6.87 22.45 -22.79
N PHE A 98 -7.20 23.74 -22.78
CA PHE A 98 -8.47 24.25 -23.26
C PHE A 98 -8.17 25.26 -24.36
N ASP A 99 -8.75 25.02 -25.52
CA ASP A 99 -8.78 25.93 -26.66
C ASP A 99 -10.26 26.21 -26.92
N TYR A 100 -10.63 27.49 -26.94
CA TYR A 100 -12.02 27.92 -27.07
C TYR A 100 -12.21 28.81 -28.30
#